data_AF-A0AA86R822-F1
#
_entry.id   AF-A0AA86R822-F1
#
_cell.length_a   1.000
_cell.length_b   1.000
_cell.length_c   1.000
_cell.angle_alpha   90.00
_cell.angle_beta   90.00
_cell.angle_gamma   90.00
#
_symmetry.space_group_name_H-M   'P 1'
#
loop_
_entity.id
_entity.type
_entity.pdbx_description
1 polymer ?
#
loop_
_entity_poly.entity_id
_entity_poly.type
_entity_poly.pdbx_seq_one_letter_code
_entity_poly.pdbx_strand_id
1 'polypeptide(L)'
;MAVFIHKDRANKKMQKRESVLLVENTCSRVFVEGTGVNDSIGIIFLNPTEIYLKKELRKGDWSDIGTSSGAAQRNFITGYVEKASALQLQYVIVFGCNHSEFDLVKQSDYKIFARNSSMHVIQHTVKNISYHAANIFNLSENQSVVINGFKMHSNSSVLIKTGENVQISLSDPTQKQTAVSFTYKNKNQTVNVTNAEGASFVFEYSHEESQWIWCVVGIVIGVIFVIGVVSFIIFKRKKVTVKSKNIKIKNGVKVGTEMFI
;
A
#
# COMPACT_ATOMS: atom_id res chain seq x y z
N MET A 1 18.79 -20.80 -14.21
CA MET A 1 17.44 -20.61 -13.69
C MET A 1 16.99 -21.86 -12.97
N ALA A 2 17.13 -21.81 -11.64
CA ALA A 2 16.58 -22.78 -10.70
C ALA A 2 15.24 -22.28 -10.15
N VAL A 3 14.38 -23.20 -9.71
CA VAL A 3 13.10 -22.88 -9.07
C VAL A 3 13.08 -23.56 -7.72
N PHE A 4 12.87 -22.78 -6.67
CA PHE A 4 12.78 -23.24 -5.29
C PHE A 4 11.33 -23.09 -4.83
N ILE A 5 10.80 -24.10 -4.14
CA ILE A 5 9.40 -24.14 -3.71
C ILE A 5 9.39 -24.56 -2.24
N HIS A 6 8.90 -23.67 -1.38
CA HIS A 6 8.63 -24.01 0.01
C HIS A 6 7.23 -24.63 0.12
N LYS A 7 7.17 -25.88 0.54
CA LYS A 7 5.93 -26.62 0.77
C LYS A 7 5.52 -26.51 2.23
N ASP A 8 4.24 -26.24 2.47
CA ASP A 8 3.64 -26.48 3.78
C ASP A 8 3.41 -27.99 3.92
N ARG A 9 3.69 -28.57 5.10
CA ARG A 9 3.65 -30.03 5.33
C ARG A 9 2.31 -30.65 4.89
N ALA A 10 2.30 -31.29 3.73
CA ALA A 10 1.42 -32.40 3.39
C ALA A 10 2.14 -33.34 2.41
N ASN A 11 2.25 -34.61 2.79
CA ASN A 11 2.85 -35.68 2.00
C ASN A 11 2.06 -35.92 0.70
N LYS A 12 2.71 -35.79 -0.48
CA LYS A 12 2.37 -36.62 -1.66
C LYS A 12 3.47 -36.64 -2.72
N LYS A 13 3.53 -37.78 -3.43
CA LYS A 13 4.57 -38.24 -4.36
C LYS A 13 4.80 -37.27 -5.53
N MET A 14 6.07 -36.94 -5.82
CA MET A 14 6.48 -36.39 -7.12
C MET A 14 6.30 -37.46 -8.19
N GLN A 15 5.41 -37.26 -9.16
CA GLN A 15 5.44 -38.03 -10.41
C GLN A 15 6.24 -37.26 -11.46
N LYS A 16 7.36 -37.84 -11.89
CA LYS A 16 8.19 -37.32 -12.97
C LYS A 16 7.55 -37.74 -14.30
N ARG A 17 6.68 -36.90 -14.86
CA ARG A 17 6.32 -36.96 -16.29
C ARG A 17 7.17 -35.94 -17.03
N GLU A 18 7.82 -36.37 -18.11
CA GLU A 18 8.77 -35.56 -18.86
C GLU A 18 8.15 -34.21 -19.29
N SER A 19 8.91 -33.12 -19.07
CA SER A 19 8.61 -31.70 -19.36
C SER A 19 7.60 -30.95 -18.49
N VAL A 20 6.94 -31.58 -17.52
CA VAL A 20 6.08 -30.85 -16.56
C VAL A 20 6.45 -31.25 -15.14
N LEU A 21 7.05 -30.32 -14.41
CA LEU A 21 7.26 -30.46 -12.97
C LEU A 21 5.92 -30.11 -12.30
N LEU A 22 4.96 -31.03 -12.40
CA LEU A 22 3.69 -30.92 -11.69
C LEU A 22 3.99 -30.93 -10.19
N VAL A 23 3.98 -29.76 -9.59
CA VAL A 23 3.96 -29.62 -8.13
C VAL A 23 2.50 -29.48 -7.72
N GLU A 24 1.80 -30.62 -7.68
CA GLU A 24 0.48 -30.75 -7.05
C GLU A 24 0.64 -30.67 -5.52
N ASN A 25 1.06 -29.52 -5.01
CA ASN A 25 1.15 -29.26 -3.59
C ASN A 25 0.85 -27.80 -3.32
N THR A 26 0.05 -27.54 -2.29
CA THR A 26 -0.13 -26.20 -1.74
C THR A 26 1.23 -25.65 -1.32
N CYS A 27 1.63 -24.52 -1.88
CA CYS A 27 2.84 -23.81 -1.52
C CYS A 27 2.52 -22.44 -0.93
N SER A 28 3.37 -22.01 -0.01
CA SER A 28 3.34 -20.67 0.57
C SER A 28 4.35 -19.75 -0.10
N ARG A 29 5.38 -20.30 -0.78
CA ARG A 29 6.41 -19.50 -1.46
C ARG A 29 6.99 -20.21 -2.70
N VAL A 30 7.30 -19.40 -3.71
CA VAL A 30 8.05 -19.81 -4.91
C VAL A 30 9.16 -18.78 -5.14
N PHE A 31 10.38 -19.24 -5.42
CA PHE A 31 11.50 -18.38 -5.80
C PHE A 31 12.09 -18.86 -7.13
N VAL A 32 12.20 -17.94 -8.09
CA VAL A 32 12.81 -18.17 -9.40
C VAL A 32 14.10 -17.38 -9.44
N GLU A 33 15.21 -18.10 -9.49
CA GLU A 33 16.54 -17.49 -9.55
C GLU A 33 16.86 -16.99 -10.96
N GLY A 34 17.11 -15.69 -11.06
CA GLY A 34 17.49 -15.01 -12.30
C GLY A 34 18.88 -15.41 -12.80
N THR A 35 19.21 -14.96 -14.01
CA THR A 35 20.55 -15.17 -14.60
C THR A 35 21.48 -13.97 -14.45
N GLY A 36 20.94 -12.78 -14.17
CA GLY A 36 21.68 -11.56 -13.91
C GLY A 36 21.41 -10.98 -12.51
N VAL A 37 22.10 -9.90 -12.21
CA VAL A 37 21.92 -9.13 -10.96
C VAL A 37 20.51 -8.54 -10.96
N ASN A 38 19.76 -8.77 -9.89
CA ASN A 38 18.37 -8.32 -9.69
C ASN A 38 17.32 -8.96 -10.62
N ASP A 39 17.65 -10.03 -11.34
CA ASP A 39 16.71 -10.74 -12.23
C ASP A 39 15.85 -11.80 -11.52
N SER A 40 16.08 -12.00 -10.22
CA SER A 40 15.34 -12.98 -9.42
C SER A 40 13.96 -12.47 -9.04
N ILE A 41 13.02 -13.42 -8.96
CA ILE A 41 11.62 -13.17 -8.62
C ILE A 41 11.20 -14.12 -7.50
N GLY A 42 10.82 -13.57 -6.36
CA GLY A 42 10.16 -14.28 -5.27
C GLY A 42 8.65 -14.04 -5.29
N ILE A 43 7.87 -15.06 -4.97
CA ILE A 43 6.42 -15.00 -4.85
C ILE A 43 6.03 -15.60 -3.50
N ILE A 44 5.30 -14.84 -2.68
CA ILE A 44 4.76 -15.29 -1.40
C ILE A 44 3.25 -15.37 -1.53
N PHE A 45 2.67 -16.54 -1.32
CA PHE A 45 1.23 -16.73 -1.27
C PHE A 45 0.71 -16.46 0.14
N LEU A 46 -0.26 -15.56 0.25
CA LEU A 46 -0.79 -15.14 1.55
C LEU A 46 -1.77 -16.18 2.14
N ASN A 47 -2.23 -17.12 1.31
CA ASN A 47 -2.83 -18.38 1.72
C ASN A 47 -2.12 -19.53 0.99
N PRO A 48 -2.04 -20.74 1.58
CA PRO A 48 -1.55 -21.91 0.86
C PRO A 48 -2.28 -22.07 -0.47
N THR A 49 -1.53 -22.07 -1.57
CA THR A 49 -2.08 -22.05 -2.93
C THR A 49 -1.49 -23.20 -3.73
N GLU A 50 -2.33 -23.94 -4.44
CA GLU A 50 -1.87 -24.93 -5.41
C GLU A 50 -1.43 -24.23 -6.70
N ILE A 51 -0.16 -24.40 -7.07
CA ILE A 51 0.46 -23.74 -8.22
C ILE A 51 1.02 -24.81 -9.15
N TYR A 52 0.69 -24.69 -10.42
CA TYR A 52 1.23 -25.52 -11.49
C TYR A 52 2.42 -24.82 -12.11
N LEU A 53 3.59 -25.48 -12.10
CA LEU A 53 4.82 -24.95 -12.70
C LEU A 53 5.22 -25.81 -13.90
N LYS A 54 5.53 -25.15 -15.01
CA LYS A 54 6.04 -25.79 -16.23
C LYS A 54 7.30 -25.08 -16.69
N LYS A 55 8.35 -25.85 -16.96
CA LYS A 55 9.56 -25.35 -17.62
C LYS A 55 9.62 -25.95 -19.01
N GLU A 56 9.68 -25.10 -20.04
CA GLU A 56 9.64 -25.54 -21.43
C GLU A 56 10.45 -24.65 -22.35
N LEU A 57 10.95 -25.22 -23.45
CA LEU A 57 11.52 -24.49 -24.57
C LEU A 57 10.39 -24.19 -25.56
N ARG A 58 10.07 -22.92 -25.79
CA ARG A 58 9.12 -22.53 -26.84
C ARG A 58 9.88 -22.02 -28.06
N LYS A 59 9.38 -22.35 -29.24
CA LYS A 59 9.85 -21.90 -30.55
C LYS A 59 8.72 -21.11 -31.21
N GLY A 60 9.07 -20.08 -31.98
CA GLY A 60 8.12 -19.30 -32.78
C GLY A 60 8.86 -18.50 -33.85
N ASP A 61 8.12 -17.83 -34.72
CA ASP A 61 8.68 -16.90 -35.70
C ASP A 61 8.13 -15.49 -35.46
N TRP A 62 8.94 -14.46 -35.71
CA TRP A 62 8.47 -13.07 -35.60
C TRP A 62 7.27 -12.75 -36.50
N SER A 63 7.11 -13.51 -37.60
CA SER A 63 5.96 -13.38 -38.50
C SER A 63 4.63 -13.80 -37.86
N ASP A 64 4.65 -14.56 -36.75
CA ASP A 64 3.42 -14.97 -36.05
C ASP A 64 2.73 -13.80 -35.32
N ILE A 65 3.47 -12.71 -35.02
CA ILE A 65 2.98 -11.56 -34.24
C ILE A 65 3.28 -10.20 -34.89
N GLY A 66 3.87 -10.18 -36.09
CA GLY A 66 4.35 -8.96 -36.73
C GLY A 66 4.68 -9.11 -38.21
N THR A 67 5.28 -8.06 -38.79
CA THR A 67 5.58 -8.01 -40.24
C THR A 67 6.99 -8.49 -40.60
N SER A 68 7.87 -8.68 -39.62
CA SER A 68 9.23 -9.20 -39.82
C SER A 68 9.28 -10.71 -39.62
N SER A 69 10.10 -11.43 -40.38
CA SER A 69 10.35 -12.86 -40.20
C SER A 69 11.60 -13.15 -39.36
N GLY A 70 11.62 -14.28 -38.67
CA GLY A 70 12.82 -14.80 -38.03
C GLY A 70 12.52 -15.78 -36.91
N ALA A 71 13.10 -16.97 -37.00
CA ALA A 71 12.91 -18.01 -36.00
C ALA A 71 13.56 -17.62 -34.67
N ALA A 72 12.81 -17.78 -33.58
CA ALA A 72 13.26 -17.57 -32.22
C ALA A 72 12.94 -18.78 -31.34
N GLN A 73 13.83 -19.08 -30.41
CA GLN A 73 13.60 -20.09 -29.37
C GLN A 73 14.07 -19.59 -28.02
N ARG A 74 13.26 -19.78 -26.97
CA ARG A 74 13.57 -19.33 -25.60
C ARG A 74 13.02 -20.32 -24.57
N ASN A 75 13.72 -20.43 -23.45
CA ASN A 75 13.28 -21.20 -22.30
C ASN A 75 12.32 -20.34 -21.46
N PHE A 76 11.21 -20.94 -21.04
CA PHE A 76 10.19 -20.30 -20.21
C PHE A 76 9.97 -21.11 -18.94
N ILE A 77 9.67 -20.40 -17.86
CA ILE A 77 9.05 -20.94 -16.66
C ILE A 77 7.67 -20.31 -16.56
N THR A 78 6.64 -21.14 -16.63
CA THR A 78 5.24 -20.72 -16.53
C THR A 78 4.68 -21.24 -15.22
N GLY A 79 4.17 -20.34 -14.39
CA GLY A 79 3.38 -20.66 -13.20
C GLY A 79 1.93 -20.24 -13.40
N TYR A 80 0.98 -21.10 -13.06
CA TYR A 80 -0.44 -20.75 -13.10
C TYR A 80 -1.23 -21.47 -12.00
N VAL A 81 -2.42 -20.96 -11.71
CA VAL A 81 -3.41 -21.58 -10.82
C VAL A 81 -4.62 -21.95 -11.67
N GLU A 82 -4.94 -23.24 -11.77
CA GLU A 82 -5.89 -23.76 -12.77
C GLU A 82 -7.33 -23.23 -12.58
N LYS A 83 -7.76 -23.05 -11.33
CA LYS A 83 -9.10 -22.55 -10.98
C LYS A 83 -9.08 -21.70 -9.71
N ALA A 84 -8.42 -20.54 -9.77
CA ALA A 84 -8.64 -19.54 -8.74
C ALA A 84 -9.91 -18.76 -9.07
N SER A 85 -10.89 -18.72 -8.16
CA SER A 85 -11.80 -17.57 -8.20
C SER A 85 -10.98 -16.29 -8.02
N ALA A 86 -11.35 -15.18 -8.65
CA ALA A 86 -10.67 -13.88 -8.46
C ALA A 86 -10.58 -13.48 -6.98
N LEU A 87 -11.47 -14.05 -6.16
CA LEU A 87 -11.53 -13.90 -4.72
C LEU A 87 -10.74 -14.99 -3.96
N GLN A 88 -9.77 -15.69 -4.56
CA GLN A 88 -8.98 -16.71 -3.85
C GLN A 88 -7.47 -16.48 -3.95
N LEU A 89 -6.98 -16.01 -5.09
CA LEU A 89 -5.55 -15.79 -5.29
C LEU A 89 -5.07 -14.51 -4.59
N GLN A 90 -4.10 -14.65 -3.68
CA GLN A 90 -3.46 -13.55 -2.96
C GLN A 90 -1.97 -13.85 -2.87
N TYR A 91 -1.16 -12.97 -3.44
CA TYR A 91 0.28 -13.13 -3.41
C TYR A 91 1.01 -11.77 -3.41
N VAL A 92 2.26 -11.82 -3.00
CA VAL A 92 3.22 -10.72 -3.06
C VAL A 92 4.35 -11.14 -4.00
N ILE A 93 4.72 -10.26 -4.93
CA ILE A 93 5.93 -10.45 -5.75
C ILE A 93 7.05 -9.61 -5.14
N VAL A 94 8.20 -10.23 -4.95
CA VAL A 94 9.44 -9.61 -4.48
C VAL A 94 10.45 -9.68 -5.61
N PHE A 95 10.83 -8.54 -6.16
CA PHE A 95 11.80 -8.45 -7.25
C PHE A 95 13.20 -8.19 -6.72
N GLY A 96 14.21 -8.66 -7.45
CA GLY A 96 15.59 -8.20 -7.29
C GLY A 96 16.26 -8.59 -5.97
N CYS A 97 15.79 -9.65 -5.31
CA CYS A 97 16.40 -10.19 -4.11
C CYS A 97 17.07 -11.54 -4.41
N ASN A 98 18.15 -11.85 -3.70
CA ASN A 98 18.70 -13.21 -3.69
C ASN A 98 17.86 -14.13 -2.77
N HIS A 99 18.14 -15.43 -2.78
CA HIS A 99 17.35 -16.40 -2.00
C HIS A 99 17.36 -16.09 -0.49
N SER A 100 18.53 -15.78 0.06
CA SER A 100 18.68 -15.46 1.49
C SER A 100 17.91 -14.20 1.89
N GLU A 101 17.89 -13.17 1.05
CA GLU A 101 17.11 -11.95 1.25
C GLU A 101 15.61 -12.22 1.14
N PHE A 102 15.21 -13.06 0.17
CA PHE A 102 13.82 -13.47 0.02
C PHE A 102 13.32 -14.21 1.27
N ASP A 103 14.14 -15.08 1.87
CA ASP A 103 13.82 -15.81 3.10
C ASP A 103 13.55 -14.89 4.30
N LEU A 104 14.09 -13.67 4.30
CA LEU A 104 13.83 -12.67 5.34
C LEU A 104 12.47 -11.99 5.19
N VAL A 105 11.81 -12.08 4.03
CA VAL A 105 10.50 -11.45 3.81
C VAL A 105 9.42 -12.26 4.51
N LYS A 106 8.82 -11.68 5.56
CA LYS A 106 7.82 -12.35 6.38
C LYS A 106 6.43 -12.16 5.79
N GLN A 107 5.69 -13.26 5.64
CA GLN A 107 4.29 -13.20 5.24
C GLN A 107 3.44 -12.39 6.24
N SER A 108 3.81 -12.40 7.52
CA SER A 108 3.15 -11.64 8.59
C SER A 108 3.22 -10.12 8.43
N ASP A 109 4.13 -9.61 7.60
CA ASP A 109 4.24 -8.18 7.33
C ASP A 109 3.06 -7.68 6.47
N TYR A 110 2.34 -8.61 5.83
CA TYR A 110 1.17 -8.36 5.01
C TYR A 110 -0.10 -8.86 5.69
N LYS A 111 -1.12 -8.01 5.75
CA LYS A 111 -2.42 -8.34 6.33
C LYS A 111 -3.54 -7.93 5.39
N ILE A 112 -4.45 -8.86 5.10
CA ILE A 112 -5.64 -8.56 4.28
C ILE A 112 -6.81 -8.29 5.21
N PHE A 113 -7.36 -7.10 5.12
CA PHE A 113 -8.52 -6.67 5.92
C PHE A 113 -9.84 -6.96 5.23
N ALA A 114 -9.87 -6.81 3.91
CA ALA A 114 -11.06 -7.08 3.12
C ALA A 114 -10.66 -7.58 1.73
N ARG A 115 -11.43 -8.54 1.22
CA ARG A 115 -11.39 -8.99 -0.16
C ARG A 115 -12.78 -9.50 -0.55
N ASN A 116 -13.60 -8.60 -1.05
CA ASN A 116 -14.94 -8.91 -1.52
C ASN A 116 -15.28 -8.02 -2.73
N SER A 117 -16.49 -8.19 -3.29
CA SER A 117 -16.98 -7.45 -4.45
C SER A 117 -17.10 -5.94 -4.25
N SER A 118 -17.01 -5.45 -3.01
CA SER A 118 -17.11 -4.03 -2.67
C SER A 118 -15.78 -3.40 -2.33
N MET A 119 -14.78 -4.16 -1.87
CA MET A 119 -13.46 -3.61 -1.60
C MET A 119 -12.38 -4.68 -1.44
N HIS A 120 -11.17 -4.31 -1.84
CA HIS A 120 -9.93 -5.02 -1.53
C HIS A 120 -9.05 -4.11 -0.66
N VAL A 121 -8.62 -4.59 0.50
CA VAL A 121 -7.82 -3.82 1.46
C VAL A 121 -6.67 -4.67 1.99
N ILE A 122 -5.45 -4.19 1.79
CA ILE A 122 -4.21 -4.80 2.29
C ILE A 122 -3.43 -3.79 3.13
N GLN A 123 -2.78 -4.28 4.17
CA GLN A 123 -1.83 -3.56 4.99
C GLN A 123 -0.45 -4.20 4.85
N HIS A 124 0.58 -3.36 4.75
CA HIS A 124 1.97 -3.75 4.81
C HIS A 124 2.68 -2.91 5.88
N THR A 125 3.40 -3.54 6.80
CA THR A 125 4.10 -2.82 7.87
C THR A 125 5.60 -3.01 7.76
N VAL A 126 6.34 -1.91 7.66
CA VAL A 126 7.81 -1.89 7.57
C VAL A 126 8.35 -0.86 8.54
N LYS A 127 9.24 -1.29 9.45
CA LYS A 127 9.93 -0.38 10.41
C LYS A 127 8.96 0.56 11.15
N ASN A 128 7.88 0.01 11.71
CA ASN A 128 6.81 0.74 12.41
C ASN A 128 6.00 1.72 11.55
N ILE A 129 6.20 1.75 10.24
CA ILE A 129 5.37 2.49 9.29
C ILE A 129 4.38 1.51 8.68
N SER A 130 3.09 1.83 8.78
CA SER A 130 2.02 1.04 8.21
C SER A 130 1.48 1.66 6.93
N TYR A 131 1.37 0.87 5.87
CA TYR A 131 0.79 1.24 4.59
C TYR A 131 -0.49 0.45 4.38
N HIS A 132 -1.63 1.12 4.26
CA HIS A 132 -2.89 0.50 3.84
C HIS A 132 -3.17 0.88 2.39
N ALA A 133 -3.23 -0.10 1.50
CA ALA A 133 -3.69 0.09 0.13
C ALA A 133 -5.09 -0.49 0.00
N ALA A 134 -5.99 0.27 -0.63
CA ALA A 134 -7.36 -0.14 -0.80
C ALA A 134 -7.93 0.26 -2.15
N ASN A 135 -8.69 -0.65 -2.75
CA ASN A 135 -9.59 -0.34 -3.85
C ASN A 135 -11.03 -0.54 -3.37
N ILE A 136 -11.85 0.48 -3.52
CA ILE A 136 -13.26 0.51 -3.10
C ILE A 136 -14.12 0.58 -4.36
N PHE A 137 -15.05 -0.35 -4.45
CA PHE A 137 -15.96 -0.57 -5.57
C PHE A 137 -17.41 -0.51 -5.09
N ASN A 138 -18.32 -0.17 -6.00
CA ASN A 138 -19.76 -0.32 -5.81
C ASN A 138 -20.33 0.35 -4.54
N LEU A 139 -19.69 1.41 -4.06
CA LEU A 139 -20.19 2.23 -2.98
C LEU A 139 -21.37 3.07 -3.51
N SER A 140 -22.56 2.83 -2.95
CA SER A 140 -23.76 3.57 -3.33
C SER A 140 -23.80 4.95 -2.68
N GLU A 141 -24.67 5.82 -3.18
CA GLU A 141 -24.94 7.12 -2.55
C GLU A 141 -25.37 6.92 -1.08
N ASN A 142 -24.77 7.67 -0.15
CA ASN A 142 -24.93 7.54 1.31
C ASN A 142 -24.24 6.33 1.98
N GLN A 143 -23.53 5.48 1.24
CA GLN A 143 -22.68 4.46 1.85
C GLN A 143 -21.28 4.99 2.13
N SER A 144 -20.61 4.35 3.08
CA SER A 144 -19.23 4.68 3.42
C SER A 144 -18.51 3.47 3.99
N VAL A 145 -17.21 3.39 3.77
CA VAL A 145 -16.34 2.37 4.36
C VAL A 145 -15.25 3.01 5.19
N VAL A 146 -14.83 2.36 6.28
CA VAL A 146 -13.77 2.87 7.16
C VAL A 146 -12.50 2.07 6.95
N ILE A 147 -11.41 2.76 6.64
CA ILE A 147 -10.08 2.17 6.43
C ILE A 147 -9.10 2.94 7.31
N ASN A 148 -8.53 2.26 8.31
CA ASN A 148 -7.56 2.87 9.23
C ASN A 148 -8.02 4.22 9.84
N GLY A 149 -9.31 4.31 10.20
CA GLY A 149 -9.91 5.53 10.76
C GLY A 149 -10.36 6.59 9.73
N PHE A 150 -10.09 6.38 8.43
CA PHE A 150 -10.58 7.21 7.34
C PHE A 150 -11.89 6.66 6.81
N LYS A 151 -12.95 7.47 6.89
CA LYS A 151 -14.27 7.15 6.35
C LYS A 151 -14.35 7.63 4.90
N MET A 152 -14.33 6.68 3.97
CA MET A 152 -14.40 6.91 2.52
C MET A 152 -15.85 6.98 2.06
N HIS A 153 -16.19 7.96 1.23
CA HIS A 153 -17.57 8.19 0.76
C HIS A 153 -17.74 8.02 -0.76
N SER A 154 -16.69 7.57 -1.45
CA SER A 154 -16.70 7.40 -2.91
C SER A 154 -15.94 6.14 -3.33
N ASN A 155 -16.30 5.58 -4.49
CA ASN A 155 -15.47 4.58 -5.15
C ASN A 155 -14.09 5.18 -5.38
N SER A 156 -13.03 4.45 -5.06
CA SER A 156 -11.70 5.05 -5.08
C SER A 156 -10.58 4.03 -4.94
N SER A 157 -9.40 4.43 -5.39
CA SER A 157 -8.13 3.81 -5.02
C SER A 157 -7.46 4.68 -3.95
N VAL A 158 -7.05 4.06 -2.85
CA VAL A 158 -6.54 4.74 -1.66
C VAL A 158 -5.21 4.12 -1.21
N LEU A 159 -4.25 4.97 -0.84
CA LEU A 159 -3.05 4.58 -0.12
C LEU A 159 -2.93 5.43 1.15
N ILE A 160 -2.90 4.80 2.33
CA ILE A 160 -2.77 5.46 3.62
C ILE A 160 -1.45 5.02 4.26
N LYS A 161 -0.54 5.97 4.51
CA LYS A 161 0.68 5.76 5.28
C LYS A 161 0.47 6.29 6.70
N THR A 162 0.80 5.49 7.70
CA THR A 162 0.72 5.86 9.11
C THR A 162 2.06 5.56 9.78
N GLY A 163 2.70 6.60 10.30
CA GLY A 163 3.90 6.56 11.13
C GLY A 163 3.93 7.83 11.98
N GLU A 164 5.05 8.55 12.00
CA GLU A 164 5.14 9.89 12.62
C GLU A 164 4.14 10.87 12.01
N ASN A 165 3.97 10.81 10.68
CA ASN A 165 2.94 11.53 9.95
C ASN A 165 1.93 10.54 9.36
N VAL A 166 0.70 11.03 9.19
CA VAL A 166 -0.35 10.32 8.46
C VAL A 166 -0.50 10.95 7.09
N GLN A 167 -0.35 10.16 6.04
CA GLN A 167 -0.55 10.59 4.66
C GLN A 167 -1.62 9.71 4.01
N ILE A 168 -2.49 10.32 3.22
CA ILE A 168 -3.48 9.62 2.41
C ILE A 168 -3.40 10.13 0.97
N SER A 169 -3.24 9.21 0.03
CA SER A 169 -3.41 9.44 -1.39
C SER A 169 -4.75 8.84 -1.83
N LEU A 170 -5.54 9.60 -2.56
CA LEU A 170 -6.86 9.22 -3.03
C LEU A 170 -7.00 9.52 -4.53
N SER A 171 -7.54 8.59 -5.29
CA SER A 171 -7.87 8.79 -6.72
C SER A 171 -9.20 8.15 -7.11
N ASP A 172 -9.81 8.68 -8.19
CA ASP A 172 -10.88 8.01 -8.94
C ASP A 172 -10.29 7.35 -10.19
N PRO A 173 -10.05 6.02 -10.19
CA PRO A 173 -9.56 5.33 -11.37
C PRO A 173 -10.54 5.36 -12.56
N THR A 174 -11.83 5.59 -12.29
CA THR A 174 -12.86 5.60 -13.35
C THR A 174 -12.88 6.91 -14.12
N GLN A 175 -12.38 7.99 -13.52
CA GLN A 175 -12.44 9.37 -14.04
C GLN A 175 -13.87 9.82 -14.40
N LYS A 176 -14.88 9.23 -13.75
CA LYS A 176 -16.30 9.52 -13.99
C LYS A 176 -16.94 10.25 -12.83
N GLN A 177 -16.33 10.22 -11.65
CA GLN A 177 -16.88 10.85 -10.46
C GLN A 177 -16.59 12.35 -10.49
N THR A 178 -17.60 13.15 -10.15
CA THR A 178 -17.46 14.61 -10.03
C THR A 178 -16.60 15.01 -8.83
N ALA A 179 -16.60 14.17 -7.78
CA ALA A 179 -15.79 14.37 -6.61
C ALA A 179 -15.42 13.05 -5.93
N VAL A 180 -14.25 13.05 -5.29
CA VAL A 180 -13.85 12.01 -4.33
C VAL A 180 -13.68 12.64 -2.96
N SER A 181 -14.08 11.92 -1.91
CA SER A 181 -14.03 12.49 -0.56
C SER A 181 -13.84 11.46 0.55
N PHE A 182 -13.28 11.96 1.66
CA PHE A 182 -13.17 11.22 2.90
C PHE A 182 -13.40 12.12 4.12
N THR A 183 -13.76 11.49 5.23
CA THR A 183 -13.79 12.10 6.55
C THR A 183 -12.77 11.41 7.45
N TYR A 184 -11.94 12.19 8.12
CA TYR A 184 -11.05 11.72 9.18
C TYR A 184 -11.47 12.32 10.51
N LYS A 185 -11.69 11.47 11.52
CA LYS A 185 -12.04 11.91 12.88
C LYS A 185 -10.93 11.55 13.85
N ASN A 186 -10.28 12.57 14.40
CA ASN A 186 -9.42 12.46 15.56
C ASN A 186 -10.19 12.97 16.80
N LYS A 187 -9.73 12.65 18.03
CA LYS A 187 -10.37 12.97 19.32
C LYS A 187 -10.92 14.40 19.40
N ASN A 188 -10.25 15.37 18.77
CA ASN A 188 -10.59 16.79 18.88
C ASN A 188 -11.06 17.44 17.56
N GLN A 189 -11.01 16.73 16.42
CA GLN A 189 -11.23 17.34 15.11
C GLN A 189 -11.85 16.35 14.11
N THR A 190 -12.80 16.84 13.32
CA THR A 190 -13.31 16.15 12.14
C THR A 190 -12.88 16.94 10.92
N VAL A 191 -12.11 16.30 10.04
CA VAL A 191 -11.63 16.86 8.78
C VAL A 191 -12.40 16.21 7.65
N ASN A 192 -13.13 17.01 6.88
CA ASN A 192 -13.78 16.58 5.64
C ASN A 192 -12.96 17.10 4.46
N VAL A 193 -12.50 16.19 3.62
CA VAL A 193 -11.71 16.51 2.44
C VAL A 193 -12.49 16.06 1.22
N THR A 194 -12.78 17.01 0.33
CA THR A 194 -13.45 16.76 -0.95
C THR A 194 -12.60 17.39 -2.05
N ASN A 195 -12.25 16.58 -3.05
CA ASN A 195 -11.68 17.08 -4.28
C ASN A 195 -12.80 17.15 -5.33
N ALA A 196 -13.19 18.36 -5.72
CA ALA A 196 -14.06 18.57 -6.85
C ALA A 196 -13.20 18.48 -8.12
N GLU A 197 -13.66 17.75 -9.15
CA GLU A 197 -12.98 17.37 -10.42
C GLU A 197 -12.49 15.92 -10.50
N GLY A 198 -12.77 15.06 -9.51
CA GLY A 198 -12.43 13.63 -9.60
C GLY A 198 -10.92 13.33 -9.67
N ALA A 199 -10.06 14.34 -9.53
CA ALA A 199 -8.62 14.22 -9.65
C ALA A 199 -7.98 13.53 -8.43
N SER A 200 -6.80 12.94 -8.64
CA SER A 200 -5.97 12.37 -7.58
C SER A 200 -5.40 13.47 -6.67
N PHE A 201 -5.32 13.23 -5.36
CA PHE A 201 -4.67 14.16 -4.44
C PHE A 201 -4.02 13.44 -3.25
N VAL A 202 -3.06 14.12 -2.63
CA VAL A 202 -2.39 13.68 -1.39
C VAL A 202 -2.73 14.66 -0.27
N PHE A 203 -3.16 14.12 0.86
CA PHE A 203 -3.37 14.85 2.11
C PHE A 203 -2.38 14.34 3.16
N GLU A 204 -1.71 15.27 3.84
CA GLU A 204 -0.77 14.99 4.91
C GLU A 204 -1.23 15.64 6.21
N TYR A 205 -1.16 14.87 7.30
CA TYR A 205 -1.45 15.29 8.65
C TYR A 205 -0.28 14.90 9.56
N SER A 206 0.37 15.90 10.15
CA SER A 206 1.40 15.68 11.16
C SER A 206 0.82 15.85 12.57
N HIS A 207 1.12 14.91 13.46
CA HIS A 207 0.78 15.02 14.86
C HIS A 207 1.96 15.63 15.62
N GLU A 208 2.08 16.96 15.63
CA GLU A 208 2.98 17.59 16.60
C GLU A 208 2.36 17.46 17.99
N GLU A 209 3.02 16.71 18.88
CA GLU A 209 2.77 16.82 20.32
C GLU A 209 3.01 18.28 20.71
N SER A 210 2.02 18.86 21.39
CA SER A 210 2.16 20.22 21.91
C SER A 210 3.27 20.20 22.96
N GLN A 211 4.48 20.65 22.62
CA GLN A 211 5.50 20.87 23.64
C GLN A 211 5.06 22.04 24.52
N TRP A 212 4.82 21.75 25.80
CA TRP A 212 4.55 22.75 26.82
C TRP A 212 5.86 23.49 27.12
N ILE A 213 6.05 24.66 26.53
CA ILE A 213 7.16 25.54 26.90
C ILE A 213 6.70 26.36 28.11
N TRP A 214 7.21 26.04 29.29
CA TRP A 214 7.11 26.91 30.44
C TRP A 214 8.11 28.06 30.26
N CYS A 215 7.61 29.25 29.90
CA CYS A 215 8.42 30.47 29.94
C CYS A 215 8.27 31.10 31.33
N VAL A 216 9.35 31.09 32.12
CA VAL A 216 9.44 31.92 33.33
C VAL A 216 9.93 33.30 32.90
N VAL A 217 9.08 34.32 33.04
CA VAL A 217 9.47 35.72 32.81
C VAL A 217 9.79 36.33 34.17
N GLY A 218 11.08 36.55 34.45
CA GLY A 218 11.52 37.32 35.61
C GLY A 218 11.45 38.81 35.31
N ILE A 219 10.62 39.56 36.02
CA ILE A 219 10.62 41.02 36.00
C ILE A 219 11.57 41.49 37.10
N VAL A 220 12.71 42.08 36.72
CA VAL A 220 13.59 42.78 37.66
C VAL A 220 13.19 44.26 37.62
N ILE A 221 12.41 44.69 38.61
CA ILE A 221 12.21 46.12 38.91
C ILE A 221 13.12 46.44 40.10
N GLY A 222 13.94 47.47 39.93
CA GLY A 222 14.90 47.91 40.93
C GLY A 222 14.23 48.24 42.25
N VAL A 223 14.85 47.74 43.32
CA VAL A 223 14.64 48.11 44.72
C VAL A 223 13.23 47.78 45.26
N ILE A 224 13.20 46.73 46.08
CA ILE A 224 12.15 46.36 47.05
C ILE A 224 10.97 45.53 46.47
N PHE A 225 10.76 44.35 47.09
CA PHE A 225 9.71 43.33 46.88
C PHE A 225 9.80 42.43 45.63
N VAL A 226 10.26 41.18 45.84
CA VAL A 226 9.95 40.05 44.95
C VAL A 226 8.54 39.57 45.27
N ILE A 227 7.56 39.90 44.43
CA ILE A 227 6.23 39.29 44.44
C ILE A 227 5.92 38.80 43.01
N GLY A 228 5.58 37.52 42.92
CA GLY A 228 4.77 36.97 41.84
C GLY A 228 5.52 36.43 40.62
N VAL A 229 5.71 35.10 40.58
CA VAL A 229 5.96 34.39 39.33
C VAL A 229 4.67 34.39 38.52
N VAL A 230 4.59 35.19 37.47
CA VAL A 230 3.50 35.09 36.48
C VAL A 230 3.95 34.11 35.41
N SER A 231 3.41 32.89 35.46
CA SER A 231 3.56 31.93 34.37
C SER A 231 2.57 32.28 33.26
N PHE A 232 3.05 32.57 32.05
CA PHE A 232 2.20 32.79 30.89
C PHE A 232 2.24 31.56 29.98
N ILE A 233 1.08 30.98 29.70
CA ILE A 233 0.95 29.85 28.77
C ILE A 233 0.79 30.41 27.36
N ILE A 234 1.82 30.26 26.51
CA ILE A 234 1.74 30.64 25.10
C ILE A 234 1.17 29.48 24.29
N PHE A 235 -0.05 29.65 23.78
CA PHE A 235 -0.66 28.71 22.82
C PHE A 235 -0.18 29.01 21.40
N LYS A 236 0.71 28.19 20.84
CA LYS A 236 0.91 28.17 19.38
C LYS A 236 -0.23 27.40 18.72
N ARG A 237 -1.09 28.09 17.96
CA ARG A 237 -2.11 27.42 17.12
C ARG A 237 -1.45 26.75 15.91
N LYS A 238 -1.78 25.47 15.72
CA LYS A 238 -1.21 24.54 14.73
C LYS A 238 -1.56 24.92 13.29
N LYS A 239 -0.64 24.65 12.36
CA LYS A 239 -0.90 24.68 10.91
C LYS A 239 -1.11 23.24 10.43
N VAL A 240 -2.30 22.96 9.90
CA VAL A 240 -2.45 21.86 8.93
C VAL A 240 -2.05 22.45 7.58
N THR A 241 -1.35 21.68 6.76
CA THR A 241 -0.87 22.09 5.44
C THR A 241 -1.41 21.11 4.41
N VAL A 242 -2.27 21.59 3.51
CA VAL A 242 -2.80 20.76 2.42
C VAL A 242 -2.23 21.21 1.09
N LYS A 243 -1.56 20.32 0.36
CA LYS A 243 -0.97 20.59 -0.95
C LYS A 243 -1.93 20.17 -2.06
N SER A 244 -2.82 21.07 -2.50
CA SER A 244 -3.60 20.91 -3.73
C SER A 244 -4.29 22.22 -4.13
N LYS A 245 -4.46 22.44 -5.44
CA LYS A 245 -5.09 23.66 -5.99
C LYS A 245 -6.61 23.72 -5.74
N ASN A 246 -7.31 22.58 -5.57
CA ASN A 246 -8.79 22.52 -5.62
C ASN A 246 -9.45 21.84 -4.39
N ILE A 247 -8.77 21.75 -3.24
CA ILE A 247 -9.34 21.11 -2.05
C ILE A 247 -10.15 22.11 -1.23
N LYS A 248 -11.44 21.80 -1.01
CA LYS A 248 -12.27 22.51 -0.01
C LYS A 248 -12.16 21.79 1.33
N ILE A 249 -11.64 22.50 2.33
CA ILE A 249 -11.59 22.02 3.72
C ILE A 249 -12.53 22.86 4.55
N LYS A 250 -13.54 22.24 5.15
CA LYS A 250 -14.34 22.90 6.18
C LYS A 250 -13.66 22.64 7.53
N ASN A 251 -13.35 23.72 8.27
CA ASN A 251 -12.85 23.79 9.67
C ASN A 251 -11.38 24.26 9.89
N GLY A 252 -11.02 25.48 9.47
CA GLY A 252 -9.89 26.24 10.05
C GLY A 252 -8.47 25.74 9.73
N VAL A 253 -8.34 24.79 8.80
CA VAL A 253 -7.07 24.25 8.31
C VAL A 253 -6.53 25.10 7.15
N LYS A 254 -5.25 25.46 7.15
CA LYS A 254 -4.61 26.17 6.03
C LYS A 254 -4.23 25.18 4.92
N VAL A 255 -4.52 25.53 3.67
CA VAL A 255 -4.06 24.81 2.49
C VAL A 255 -2.74 25.45 2.09
N GLY A 256 -1.65 24.69 2.07
CA GLY A 256 -0.36 25.15 1.54
C GLY A 256 -0.15 24.51 0.19
N THR A 257 -0.36 25.24 -0.89
CA THR A 257 -0.02 24.80 -2.25
C THR A 257 1.49 24.79 -2.43
N GLU A 258 2.09 23.61 -2.52
CA GLU A 258 3.38 23.46 -3.18
C GLU A 258 3.19 22.76 -4.53
N MET A 259 3.69 23.41 -5.56
CA MET A 259 3.71 22.96 -6.94
C MET A 259 5.00 22.16 -7.13
N PHE A 260 4.91 20.86 -7.31
CA PHE A 260 6.04 20.10 -7.86
C PHE A 260 5.84 20.04 -9.37
N ILE A 261 6.77 20.68 -10.09
CA ILE A 261 6.96 20.53 -11.55
C ILE A 261 7.68 19.21 -11.79
#